data_AF-A0A356SB72-F1
#
_entry.id   AF-A0A356SB72-F1
#
_cell.length_a   1.000
_cell.length_b   1.000
_cell.length_c   1.000
_cell.angle_alpha   90.00
_cell.angle_beta   90.00
_cell.angle_gamma   90.00
#
_symmetry.space_group_name_H-M   'P 1'
#
loop_
_entity.id
_entity.type
_entity.pdbx_description
1 polymer ?
#
loop_
_entity_poly.entity_id
_entity_poly.type
_entity_poly.pdbx_seq_one_letter_code
_entity_poly.pdbx_strand_id
1 'polypeptide(L)'
;QDIPVLIFPSGMVSTADKMGFGSVVDAPWTTFAAKIIREAEATVVPIYFHGCNSRKFHIASHISEPLRMALLVHEALRMFGQTMQVEIGAPIHWPELAKQGGRSDLTNFLYQQVQNLAQP
;
A
#
# COMPACT_ATOMS: atom_id res chain seq x y z
N GLN A 1 -7.60 25.07 -1.86
CA GLN A 1 -6.55 24.70 -2.82
C GLN A 1 -6.63 23.20 -2.99
N ASP A 2 -6.62 22.72 -4.23
CA ASP A 2 -6.65 21.29 -4.54
C ASP A 2 -5.23 20.73 -4.43
N ILE A 3 -4.85 20.33 -3.21
CA ILE A 3 -3.53 19.78 -2.92
C ILE A 3 -3.64 18.24 -2.99
N PRO A 4 -2.90 17.58 -3.90
CA PRO A 4 -2.89 16.12 -3.95
C PRO A 4 -2.19 15.56 -2.71
N VAL A 5 -2.74 14.48 -2.15
CA VAL A 5 -2.17 13.76 -1.00
C VAL A 5 -1.96 12.30 -1.37
N LEU A 6 -0.74 11.81 -1.16
CA LEU A 6 -0.41 10.38 -1.29
C LEU A 6 -0.45 9.73 0.10
N ILE A 7 -1.17 8.62 0.23
CA ILE A 7 -1.31 7.88 1.49
C ILE A 7 -1.01 6.40 1.26
N PHE A 8 -0.16 5.82 2.11
CA PHE A 8 0.07 4.38 2.21
C PHE A 8 -0.76 3.82 3.38
N PRO A 9 -1.95 3.22 3.13
CA PRO A 9 -2.94 3.03 4.19
C PRO A 9 -2.58 1.95 5.23
N SER A 10 -1.68 1.03 4.86
CA SER A 10 -1.10 0.04 5.78
C SER A 10 -0.16 0.68 6.82
N GLY A 11 0.44 1.84 6.50
CA GLY A 11 1.49 2.48 7.31
C GLY A 11 2.77 1.64 7.48
N MET A 12 2.84 0.46 6.84
CA MET A 12 3.92 -0.50 6.96
C MET A 12 4.28 -1.07 5.60
N VAL A 13 5.52 -1.51 5.49
CA VAL A 13 6.04 -2.17 4.28
C VAL A 13 5.43 -3.57 4.18
N SER A 14 5.02 -3.96 2.97
CA SER A 14 4.46 -5.29 2.70
C SER A 14 5.44 -6.38 3.12
N THR A 15 4.93 -7.37 3.85
CA THR A 15 5.72 -8.50 4.36
C THR A 15 5.18 -9.80 3.77
N ALA A 16 6.10 -10.72 3.44
CA ALA A 16 5.73 -12.07 3.06
C ALA A 16 5.06 -12.78 4.24
N ASP A 17 3.88 -13.33 4.01
CA ASP A 17 3.22 -14.19 4.98
C ASP A 17 4.03 -15.51 5.17
N LYS A 18 3.64 -16.30 6.19
CA LYS A 18 4.27 -17.59 6.52
C LYS A 18 5.79 -17.55 6.73
N MET A 19 6.28 -16.71 7.64
CA MET A 19 7.72 -16.60 7.95
C MET A 19 8.61 -16.35 6.71
N GLY A 20 8.12 -15.57 5.74
CA GLY A 20 8.92 -15.15 4.58
C GLY A 20 8.90 -16.06 3.36
N PHE A 21 8.02 -17.07 3.35
CA PHE A 21 7.93 -18.05 2.24
C PHE A 21 6.64 -17.97 1.42
N GLY A 22 5.64 -17.19 1.84
CA GLY A 22 4.43 -17.03 1.05
C GLY A 22 4.33 -15.67 0.35
N SER A 23 3.12 -15.27 0.02
CA SER A 23 2.85 -14.08 -0.78
C SER A 23 3.17 -12.82 0.01
N VAL A 24 3.77 -11.84 -0.66
CA VAL A 24 4.00 -10.51 -0.08
C VAL A 24 2.67 -9.77 -0.12
N VAL A 25 2.11 -9.51 1.05
CA VAL A 25 0.82 -8.82 1.20
C VAL A 25 1.03 -7.59 2.08
N ASP A 26 0.27 -6.54 1.81
CA ASP A 26 0.24 -5.38 2.70
C ASP A 26 -0.26 -5.77 4.09
N ALA A 27 0.29 -5.12 5.11
CA ALA A 27 -0.33 -5.14 6.43
C ALA A 27 -1.77 -4.57 6.34
N PRO A 28 -2.67 -4.95 7.26
CA PRO A 28 -4.05 -4.50 7.24
C PRO A 28 -4.16 -2.97 7.07
N TRP A 29 -4.91 -2.53 6.06
CA TRP A 29 -5.12 -1.12 5.80
C TRP A 29 -5.93 -0.47 6.92
N THR A 30 -5.48 0.69 7.39
CA THR A 30 -6.20 1.49 8.39
C THR A 30 -7.34 2.29 7.73
N THR A 31 -8.35 2.65 8.53
CA THR A 31 -9.51 3.44 8.04
C THR A 31 -9.24 4.95 7.97
N PHE A 32 -7.99 5.40 8.16
CA PHE A 32 -7.62 6.81 8.18
C PHE A 32 -7.80 7.48 6.81
N ALA A 33 -7.36 6.83 5.73
CA ALA A 33 -7.56 7.31 4.37
C ALA A 33 -9.07 7.46 4.05
N ALA A 34 -9.87 6.44 4.39
CA ALA A 34 -11.31 6.47 4.21
C ALA A 34 -11.99 7.60 4.99
N LYS A 35 -11.48 7.99 6.16
CA LYS A 35 -11.97 9.15 6.90
C LYS A 35 -11.72 10.45 6.12
N ILE A 36 -10.49 10.69 5.69
CA ILE A 36 -10.12 11.91 4.94
C ILE A 36 -10.92 12.02 3.65
N ILE A 37 -11.03 10.93 2.89
CA ILE A 37 -11.77 10.91 1.61
C ILE A 37 -13.21 11.35 1.80
N ARG A 38 -13.88 10.88 2.86
CA ARG A 38 -15.28 11.26 3.15
C ARG A 38 -15.42 12.69 3.65
N GLU A 39 -14.46 13.19 4.43
CA GLU A 39 -14.48 14.57 4.93
C GLU A 39 -14.20 15.59 3.81
N ALA A 40 -13.34 15.24 2.86
CA ALA A 40 -12.94 16.10 1.75
C ALA A 40 -13.74 15.87 0.47
N GLU A 41 -14.62 14.86 0.43
CA GLU A 41 -15.32 14.41 -0.77
C GLU A 41 -14.35 14.21 -1.96
N ALA A 42 -13.20 13.59 -1.66
CA ALA A 42 -12.06 13.57 -2.57
C ALA A 42 -12.23 12.55 -3.71
N THR A 43 -11.64 12.86 -4.87
CA THR A 43 -11.38 11.89 -5.93
C THR A 43 -10.13 11.08 -5.58
N VAL A 44 -10.18 9.76 -5.75
CA VAL A 44 -9.09 8.84 -5.41
C VAL A 44 -8.50 8.23 -6.66
N VAL A 45 -7.17 8.19 -6.77
CA VAL A 45 -6.47 7.47 -7.84
C VAL A 45 -5.76 6.27 -7.20
N PRO A 46 -6.15 5.02 -7.51
CA PRO A 46 -5.46 3.83 -7.03
C PRO A 46 -4.12 3.67 -7.75
N ILE A 47 -3.09 3.31 -6.99
CA ILE A 47 -1.73 3.10 -7.52
C ILE A 47 -1.20 1.80 -6.95
N TYR A 48 -0.72 0.90 -7.81
CA TYR A 48 -0.09 -0.35 -7.44
C TYR A 48 1.40 -0.32 -7.78
N PHE A 49 2.25 -0.64 -6.82
CA PHE A 49 3.70 -0.67 -7.00
C PHE A 49 4.16 -2.12 -7.15
N HIS A 50 4.82 -2.44 -8.25
CA HIS A 50 5.43 -3.75 -8.44
C HIS A 50 6.78 -3.85 -7.72
N GLY A 51 7.08 -5.09 -7.30
CA GLY A 51 8.34 -5.43 -6.65
C GLY A 51 8.12 -6.00 -5.26
N CYS A 52 9.16 -6.64 -4.74
CA CYS A 52 9.19 -7.13 -3.37
C CYS A 52 10.58 -6.89 -2.78
N ASN A 53 10.64 -6.66 -1.47
CA ASN A 53 11.92 -6.64 -0.78
C ASN A 53 12.60 -8.00 -0.86
N SER A 54 13.93 -8.04 -0.73
CA SER A 54 14.65 -9.30 -0.86
C SER A 54 14.22 -10.34 0.19
N ARG A 55 14.34 -11.63 -0.15
CA ARG A 55 14.08 -12.73 0.81
C ARG A 55 14.84 -12.59 2.13
N LYS A 56 16.01 -11.96 2.15
CA LYS A 56 16.80 -11.72 3.36
C LYS A 56 16.08 -10.76 4.32
N PHE A 57 15.39 -9.75 3.78
CA PHE A 57 14.55 -8.85 4.55
C PHE A 57 13.40 -9.60 5.25
N HIS A 58 12.69 -10.45 4.51
CA HIS A 58 11.55 -11.19 5.05
C HIS A 58 11.94 -12.23 6.11
N ILE A 59 13.14 -12.83 6.02
CA ILE A 59 13.65 -13.76 7.05
C ILE A 59 14.10 -12.99 8.30
N ALA A 60 14.84 -11.90 8.13
CA ALA A 60 15.43 -11.16 9.25
C ALA A 60 14.42 -10.26 10.00
N SER A 61 13.32 -9.87 9.36
CA SER A 61 12.21 -9.16 10.03
C SER A 61 11.58 -9.95 11.18
N HIS A 62 11.80 -11.28 11.21
CA HIS A 62 11.32 -12.16 12.29
C HIS A 62 12.33 -12.32 13.44
N ILE A 63 13.54 -11.74 13.34
CA ILE A 63 14.60 -11.90 14.34
C ILE A 63 14.59 -10.77 15.38
N SER A 64 14.55 -9.51 14.95
CA SER A 64 14.40 -8.36 15.85
C SER A 64 13.97 -7.09 15.12
N GLU A 65 13.26 -6.22 15.82
CA GLU A 65 12.74 -4.95 15.30
C GLU A 65 13.86 -3.96 14.85
N PRO A 66 14.98 -3.80 15.58
CA PRO A 66 16.07 -2.96 15.12
C PRO A 66 16.75 -3.49 13.85
N LEU A 67 16.90 -4.81 13.73
CA LEU A 67 17.47 -5.44 12.54
C LEU A 67 16.55 -5.28 11.33
N ARG A 68 15.23 -5.40 11.53
CA ARG A 68 14.22 -5.11 10.50
C ARG A 68 14.36 -3.68 9.99
N MET A 69 14.48 -2.70 10.89
CA MET A 69 14.67 -1.29 10.52
C MET A 69 15.97 -1.07 9.74
N ALA A 70 17.10 -1.64 10.20
CA ALA A 70 18.38 -1.53 9.51
C ALA A 70 18.34 -2.13 8.09
N LEU A 71 17.66 -3.26 7.91
CA LEU A 71 17.51 -3.90 6.61
C LEU A 71 16.55 -3.16 5.68
N LEU A 72 15.49 -2.52 6.21
CA LEU A 72 14.65 -1.61 5.40
C LEU A 72 15.49 -0.50 4.79
N VAL A 73 16.38 0.12 5.58
CA VAL A 73 17.27 1.16 5.08
C VAL A 73 18.22 0.60 4.00
N HIS A 74 18.75 -0.60 4.20
CA HIS A 74 19.60 -1.26 3.20
C HIS A 74 18.88 -1.55 1.87
N GLU A 75 17.64 -2.08 1.92
CA GLU A 75 16.84 -2.32 0.71
C GLU A 75 16.47 -1.01 0.02
N ALA A 76 16.11 0.03 0.80
CA ALA A 76 15.85 1.36 0.25
C ALA A 76 17.08 1.89 -0.49
N LEU A 77 18.27 1.83 0.13
CA LEU A 77 19.55 2.21 -0.48
C LEU A 77 19.84 1.44 -1.77
N ARG A 78 19.53 0.15 -1.81
CA ARG A 78 19.71 -0.70 -2.99
C ARG A 78 18.81 -0.28 -4.16
N MET A 79 17.60 0.20 -3.87
CA MET A 79 16.65 0.66 -4.89
C MET A 79 16.96 2.06 -5.43
N PHE A 80 17.88 2.82 -4.84
CA PHE A 80 18.27 4.12 -5.40
C PHE A 80 18.85 3.96 -6.82
N GLY A 81 18.35 4.77 -7.75
CA GLY A 81 18.75 4.74 -9.15
C GLY A 81 18.17 3.56 -9.95
N GLN A 82 17.35 2.71 -9.34
CA GLN A 82 16.63 1.65 -10.05
C GLN A 82 15.26 2.13 -10.53
N THR A 83 14.76 1.53 -11.60
CA THR A 83 13.40 1.78 -12.10
C THR A 83 12.43 0.83 -11.40
N MET A 84 11.29 1.36 -10.95
CA MET A 84 10.20 0.58 -10.38
C MET A 84 9.01 0.63 -11.34
N GLN A 85 8.39 -0.52 -11.58
CA GLN A 85 7.15 -0.60 -12.33
C GLN A 85 5.99 -0.22 -11.43
N VAL A 86 5.10 0.63 -11.92
CA VAL A 86 3.95 1.15 -11.19
C VAL A 86 2.75 1.18 -12.14
N GLU A 87 1.62 0.69 -11.67
CA GLU A 87 0.35 0.75 -12.37
C GLU A 87 -0.52 1.83 -11.73
N ILE A 88 -1.03 2.74 -12.57
CA ILE A 88 -1.88 3.86 -12.14
C ILE A 88 -3.28 3.61 -12.69
N GLY A 89 -4.25 3.41 -11.81
CA GLY A 89 -5.63 3.16 -12.19
C GLY A 89 -6.40 4.44 -12.54
N ALA A 90 -7.64 4.25 -13.00
CA ALA A 90 -8.54 5.35 -13.31
C ALA A 90 -8.96 6.12 -12.04
N PRO A 91 -9.16 7.46 -12.13
CA PRO A 91 -9.71 8.23 -11.01
C PRO A 91 -11.11 7.75 -10.63
N ILE A 92 -11.32 7.53 -9.33
CA ILE A 92 -12.61 7.15 -8.74
C ILE A 92 -13.20 8.40 -8.07
N HIS A 93 -14.29 8.91 -8.63
CA HIS A 93 -14.90 10.14 -8.15
C HIS A 93 -15.77 9.91 -6.92
N TRP A 94 -15.94 10.96 -6.11
CA TRP A 94 -16.72 10.91 -4.87
C TRP A 94 -18.11 10.27 -5.00
N PRO A 95 -18.93 10.53 -6.04
CA PRO A 95 -20.25 9.90 -6.16
C PRO A 95 -20.21 8.37 -6.23
N GLU A 96 -19.11 7.76 -6.65
CA GLU A 96 -18.91 6.32 -6.63
C GLU A 96 -18.43 5.83 -5.26
N LEU A 97 -17.50 6.56 -4.65
CA LEU A 97 -16.96 6.27 -3.32
C LEU A 97 -18.03 6.43 -2.22
N ALA A 98 -18.96 7.38 -2.39
CA ALA A 98 -20.07 7.63 -1.48
C ALA A 98 -21.11 6.49 -1.45
N LYS A 99 -21.13 5.64 -2.48
CA LYS A 99 -21.98 4.43 -2.52
C LYS A 99 -21.44 3.30 -1.65
N GLN A 100 -20.16 3.36 -1.28
CA GLN A 100 -19.56 2.39 -0.38
C GLN A 100 -20.15 2.59 1.03
N GLY A 101 -20.14 1.51 1.83
CA GLY A 101 -20.72 1.51 3.18
C GLY A 101 -19.91 2.31 4.20
N GLY A 102 -19.58 1.68 5.32
CA GLY A 102 -18.78 2.30 6.37
C GLY A 102 -17.34 2.58 5.93
N ARG A 103 -16.56 3.24 6.80
CA ARG A 103 -15.13 3.47 6.55
C ARG A 103 -14.36 2.17 6.27
N SER A 104 -14.71 1.08 6.95
CA SER A 104 -14.11 -0.24 6.71
C SER A 104 -14.45 -0.77 5.32
N ASP A 105 -15.70 -0.63 4.86
CA ASP A 105 -16.13 -1.07 3.54
C ASP A 105 -15.44 -0.28 2.44
N LEU A 106 -15.34 1.04 2.61
CA LEU A 106 -14.58 1.90 1.70
C LEU A 106 -13.10 1.53 1.66
N THR A 107 -12.50 1.23 2.82
CA THR A 107 -11.09 0.79 2.88
C THR A 107 -10.89 -0.53 2.13
N ASN A 108 -11.78 -1.50 2.34
CA ASN A 108 -11.74 -2.78 1.64
C ASN A 108 -11.97 -2.62 0.13
N PHE A 109 -12.91 -1.76 -0.28
CA PHE A 109 -13.15 -1.44 -1.69
C PHE A 109 -11.88 -0.88 -2.34
N LEU A 110 -11.25 0.12 -1.72
CA LEU A 110 -10.02 0.74 -2.24
C LEU A 110 -8.86 -0.25 -2.30
N TYR A 111 -8.73 -1.13 -1.30
CA TYR A 111 -7.74 -2.20 -1.32
C TYR A 111 -7.94 -3.10 -2.55
N GLN A 112 -9.16 -3.54 -2.82
CA GLN A 112 -9.46 -4.36 -4.00
C GLN A 112 -9.17 -3.62 -5.31
N GLN A 113 -9.51 -2.33 -5.39
CA GLN A 113 -9.18 -1.51 -6.58
C GLN A 113 -7.68 -1.47 -6.85
N VAL A 114 -6.84 -1.31 -5.81
CA VAL A 114 -5.39 -1.34 -5.95
C VAL A 114 -4.88 -2.73 -6.33
N GLN A 115 -5.38 -3.80 -5.70
CA GLN A 115 -4.96 -5.17 -6.03
C GLN A 115 -5.37 -5.60 -7.45
N ASN A 116 -6.48 -5.08 -7.98
CA ASN A 116 -6.92 -5.37 -9.35
C ASN A 116 -5.96 -4.81 -10.41
N LEU A 117 -5.18 -3.77 -10.07
CA LEU A 117 -4.14 -3.23 -10.95
C LEU A 117 -2.91 -4.15 -11.07
N ALA A 118 -2.79 -5.15 -10.20
CA ALA A 118 -1.64 -6.07 -10.21
C ALA A 118 -1.67 -7.06 -11.40
N GLN A 119 -2.74 -7.09 -12.19
CA GLN A 119 -2.87 -7.96 -13.35
C GLN A 119 -2.14 -7.34 -14.57
N PRO A 120 -1.37 -8.13 -15.33
CA PRO A 120 -0.63 -7.65 -16.51
C PRO A 120 -1.54 -7.29 -17.70
#